data_AF-F3FBL2-F1
#
_entry.id   AF-F3FBL2-F1
#
_cell.length_a   1.000
_cell.length_b   1.000
_cell.length_c   1.000
_cell.angle_alpha   90.00
_cell.angle_beta   90.00
_cell.angle_gamma   90.00
#
_symmetry.space_group_name_H-M   'P 1'
#
loop_
_entity.id
_entity.type
_entity.pdbx_description
1 polymer ?
#
loop_
_entity_poly.entity_id
_entity_poly.type
_entity_poly.pdbx_seq_one_letter_code
_entity_poly.pdbx_strand_id
1 'polypeptide(L)'
;MLTIALSKGRILDDTLPLLAEAGIVPTENPDKSRKLIIPTTQADVRLLIVRATDVPTYVEHGAPDLGVAGKDVLMEYTGQGL
;
A
#
# COMPACT_ATOMS: atom_id res chain seq x y z
N MET A 1 -14.98 1.86 -0.91
CA MET A 1 -13.78 2.37 -1.59
C MET A 1 -12.59 1.72 -0.92
N LEU A 2 -11.91 0.84 -1.64
CA LEU A 2 -10.77 0.04 -1.20
C LEU A 2 -9.49 0.89 -1.22
N THR A 3 -8.75 0.88 -0.13
CA THR A 3 -7.48 1.58 0.04
C THR A 3 -6.38 0.56 0.31
N ILE A 4 -5.35 0.55 -0.54
CA ILE A 4 -4.23 -0.38 -0.46
C ILE A 4 -2.99 0.38 0.00
N ALA A 5 -2.43 0.04 1.16
CA ALA A 5 -1.20 0.61 1.66
C ALA A 5 0.04 -0.06 1.05
N LEU A 6 0.92 0.73 0.46
CA LEU A 6 2.20 0.30 -0.12
C LEU A 6 3.33 1.20 0.36
N SER A 7 4.56 0.69 0.31
CA SER A 7 5.78 1.47 0.51
C SER A 7 6.60 1.55 -0.77
N LYS A 8 7.24 2.70 -1.00
CA LYS A 8 8.15 2.92 -2.15
C LYS A 8 9.31 1.92 -2.18
N GLY A 9 9.96 1.79 -3.35
CA GLY A 9 11.04 0.85 -3.60
C GLY A 9 10.51 -0.55 -3.92
N ARG A 10 11.24 -1.60 -3.50
CA ARG A 10 11.00 -2.98 -3.94
C ARG A 10 9.55 -3.46 -3.79
N ILE A 11 8.89 -3.15 -2.66
CA ILE A 11 7.48 -3.54 -2.47
C ILE A 11 6.60 -2.93 -3.56
N LEU A 12 6.75 -1.64 -3.86
CA LEU A 12 6.00 -1.00 -4.92
C LEU A 12 6.34 -1.60 -6.29
N ASP A 13 7.63 -1.74 -6.60
CA ASP A 13 8.12 -2.27 -7.88
C ASP A 13 7.58 -3.68 -8.16
N ASP A 14 7.55 -4.53 -7.14
CA ASP A 14 7.10 -5.92 -7.24
C ASP A 14 5.57 -6.03 -7.19
N THR A 15 4.87 -5.11 -6.50
CA THR A 15 3.41 -5.16 -6.34
C THR A 15 2.66 -4.55 -7.52
N LEU A 16 3.19 -3.51 -8.17
CA LEU A 16 2.52 -2.85 -9.28
C LEU A 16 2.19 -3.80 -10.46
N PRO A 17 3.08 -4.71 -10.89
CA PRO A 17 2.75 -5.70 -11.91
C PRO A 17 1.59 -6.62 -11.49
N LEU A 18 1.56 -7.06 -10.24
CA LEU A 18 0.50 -7.93 -9.71
C LEU A 18 -0.86 -7.20 -9.64
N LEU A 19 -0.85 -5.93 -9.23
CA LEU A 19 -2.04 -5.08 -9.26
C LEU A 19 -2.52 -4.82 -10.69
N ALA A 20 -1.60 -4.65 -11.64
CA ALA A 20 -1.93 -4.46 -13.04
C ALA A 20 -2.61 -5.69 -13.66
N GLU A 21 -2.22 -6.91 -13.26
CA GLU A 21 -2.94 -8.15 -13.63
C GLU A 21 -4.39 -8.16 -13.16
N ALA A 22 -4.69 -7.50 -12.04
CA ALA A 22 -6.04 -7.27 -11.53
C ALA A 22 -6.73 -6.02 -12.12
N GLY A 23 -6.11 -5.36 -13.11
CA GLY A 23 -6.63 -4.14 -13.73
C GLY A 23 -6.53 -2.88 -12.86
N ILE A 24 -5.72 -2.91 -11.80
CA ILE A 24 -5.47 -1.80 -10.89
C ILE A 24 -4.14 -1.13 -11.26
N VAL A 25 -4.20 0.01 -11.93
CA VAL A 25 -3.01 0.76 -12.36
C VAL A 25 -3.06 2.18 -11.78
N PRO A 26 -2.00 2.67 -11.12
CA PRO A 26 -1.95 4.04 -10.61
C PRO A 26 -2.12 5.08 -11.72
N THR A 27 -2.84 6.17 -11.46
CA THR A 27 -3.00 7.27 -12.44
C THR A 27 -1.73 8.09 -12.65
N GLU A 28 -0.76 7.97 -11.75
CA GLU A 28 0.55 8.60 -11.82
C GLU A 28 1.61 7.70 -11.19
N ASN A 29 2.89 7.89 -11.54
CA ASN A 29 3.98 7.10 -10.99
C ASN A 29 4.17 7.41 -9.48
N PRO A 30 3.95 6.43 -8.58
CA PRO A 30 4.06 6.67 -7.13
C PRO A 30 5.48 6.99 -6.64
N ASP A 31 6.54 6.51 -7.30
CA ASP A 31 7.92 6.83 -6.93
C ASP A 31 8.24 8.30 -7.15
N LYS A 32 7.75 8.86 -8.26
CA LYS A 32 8.00 10.27 -8.64
C LYS A 32 7.02 11.24 -7.99
N SER A 33 5.91 10.76 -7.46
CA SER A 33 4.91 11.59 -6.80
C SER A 33 5.27 11.89 -5.34
N ARG A 34 4.88 13.09 -4.88
CA ARG A 34 4.82 13.44 -3.46
C ARG A 34 3.43 13.24 -2.84
N LYS A 35 2.44 12.81 -3.63
CA LYS A 35 1.11 12.50 -3.11
C LYS A 35 1.18 11.21 -2.28
N LEU A 36 0.50 11.22 -1.15
CA LEU A 36 0.33 10.02 -0.32
C LEU A 36 -0.83 9.17 -0.80
N ILE A 37 -1.88 9.79 -1.38
CA ILE A 37 -3.02 9.08 -1.93
C ILE A 37 -2.96 9.19 -3.45
N ILE A 38 -2.90 8.04 -4.12
CA ILE A 38 -2.80 7.94 -5.57
C ILE A 38 -4.02 7.19 -6.09
N PRO A 39 -4.89 7.85 -6.89
CA PRO A 39 -5.98 7.17 -7.57
C PRO A 39 -5.48 6.08 -8.52
N THR A 40 -6.36 5.14 -8.84
CA THR A 40 -6.07 4.10 -9.84
C THR A 40 -7.05 4.19 -11.00
N THR A 41 -6.87 3.31 -11.98
CA THR A 41 -7.82 3.07 -13.08
C THR A 41 -9.20 2.62 -12.61
N GLN A 42 -9.32 2.07 -11.39
CA GLN A 42 -10.60 1.69 -10.79
C GLN A 42 -11.05 2.77 -9.80
N ALA A 43 -12.25 3.32 -10.01
CA ALA A 43 -12.76 4.46 -9.25
C ALA A 43 -12.95 4.17 -7.75
N ASP A 44 -13.11 2.90 -7.40
CA ASP A 44 -13.28 2.41 -6.04
C ASP A 44 -11.98 1.90 -5.40
N VAL A 45 -10.82 1.99 -6.09
CA VAL A 45 -9.51 1.57 -5.58
C VAL A 45 -8.51 2.72 -5.60
N ARG A 46 -7.83 2.94 -4.47
CA ARG A 46 -6.74 3.92 -4.34
C ARG A 46 -5.54 3.33 -3.61
N LEU A 47 -4.35 3.85 -3.91
CA LEU A 47 -3.12 3.49 -3.22
C LEU A 47 -2.80 4.54 -2.15
N LEU A 48 -2.35 4.06 -1.00
CA LEU A 48 -1.80 4.86 0.08
C LEU A 48 -0.30 4.59 0.19
N ILE A 49 0.53 5.59 -0.06
CA ILE A 49 1.98 5.49 0.02
C ILE A 49 2.44 5.88 1.42
N VAL A 50 2.98 4.92 2.16
CA VAL A 50 3.50 5.08 3.53
C VAL A 50 4.89 4.49 3.65
N ARG A 51 5.56 4.68 4.80
CA ARG A 51 6.81 3.97 5.07
C ARG A 51 6.51 2.49 5.30
N ALA A 52 7.45 1.61 4.95
CA ALA A 52 7.29 0.17 5.10
C ALA A 52 6.90 -0.23 6.54
N THR A 53 7.55 0.36 7.53
CA THR A 53 7.28 0.14 8.97
C THR A 53 5.88 0.58 9.41
N ASP A 54 5.25 1.51 8.68
CA ASP A 54 3.96 2.06 9.04
C ASP A 54 2.80 1.27 8.42
N VAL A 55 3.06 0.39 7.44
CA VAL A 55 2.00 -0.41 6.77
C VAL A 55 1.17 -1.22 7.76
N PRO A 56 1.75 -2.02 8.69
CA PRO A 56 0.96 -2.83 9.61
C PRO A 56 0.09 -1.98 10.55
N THR A 57 0.65 -0.89 11.10
CA THR A 57 -0.06 0.04 11.98
C THR A 57 -1.28 0.66 11.30
N TYR A 58 -1.11 1.10 10.05
CA TYR A 58 -2.22 1.70 9.32
C TYR A 58 -3.32 0.67 9.09
N VAL A 59 -2.97 -0.53 8.62
CA VAL A 59 -3.92 -1.63 8.39
C VAL A 59 -4.64 -2.04 9.68
N GLU A 60 -3.93 -2.16 10.82
CA GLU A 60 -4.53 -2.48 12.12
C GLU A 60 -5.59 -1.47 12.56
N HIS A 61 -5.34 -0.18 12.33
CA HIS A 61 -6.30 0.88 12.65
C HIS A 61 -7.40 1.08 11.59
N GLY A 62 -7.42 0.26 10.54
CA GLY A 62 -8.43 0.32 9.48
C GLY A 62 -8.39 1.58 8.61
N ALA A 63 -7.25 2.28 8.56
CA ALA A 63 -7.11 3.45 7.70
C ALA A 63 -7.08 3.05 6.21
N PRO A 64 -6.18 2.15 5.78
CA PRO A 64 -6.34 1.29 4.62
C PRO A 64 -7.08 -0.01 4.96
N ASP A 65 -7.73 -0.59 3.96
CA ASP A 65 -8.42 -1.88 4.08
C ASP A 65 -7.44 -3.07 3.99
N LEU A 66 -6.33 -2.91 3.28
CA LEU A 66 -5.24 -3.89 3.20
C LEU A 66 -3.90 -3.23 2.88
N GLY A 67 -2.79 -3.95 3.08
CA GLY A 67 -1.47 -3.46 2.73
C GLY A 67 -0.47 -4.58 2.43
N VAL A 68 0.60 -4.22 1.73
CA VAL A 68 1.73 -5.14 1.46
C VAL A 68 2.90 -4.74 2.34
N ALA A 69 3.30 -5.65 3.21
CA ALA A 69 4.41 -5.45 4.16
C ALA A 69 5.46 -6.56 4.01
N GLY A 70 6.71 -6.21 4.28
CA GLY A 70 7.80 -7.17 4.38
C GLY A 70 7.57 -8.11 5.58
N LYS A 71 7.99 -9.37 5.44
CA LYS A 71 7.87 -10.35 6.53
C LYS A 71 8.67 -9.92 7.76
N ASP A 72 9.86 -9.37 7.56
CA ASP A 72 10.69 -8.74 8.59
C ASP A 72 9.92 -7.66 9.36
N VAL A 73 9.28 -6.73 8.63
CA VAL A 73 8.44 -5.68 9.25
C VAL A 73 7.32 -6.29 10.08
N LEU A 74 6.64 -7.31 9.56
CA LEU A 74 5.56 -7.99 10.28
C LEU A 74 6.06 -8.74 11.54
N MET A 75 7.27 -9.30 11.50
CA MET A 75 7.88 -10.00 12.64
C MET A 75 8.35 -9.02 13.74
N GLU A 76 8.80 -7.83 13.35
CA GLU A 76 9.19 -6.77 14.28
C GLU A 76 7.99 -5.97 14.81
N TYR A 77 6.88 -6.00 14.08
CA TYR A 77 5.68 -5.28 14.44
C TYR A 77 5.07 -5.83 15.73
N THR A 78 5.12 -5.02 16.79
CA THR A 78 4.46 -5.29 18.07
C THR A 78 3.11 -4.59 18.08
N GLY A 79 2.15 -5.17 17.37
CA GLY A 79 0.76 -4.67 17.34
C GLY A 79 0.06 -4.78 18.69
N GLN A 80 -1.03 -4.05 18.86
CA GLN A 80 -1.97 -4.34 19.93
C GLN A 80 -2.77 -5.55 19.47
N GLY A 81 -2.35 -6.76 19.86
CA GLY A 81 -3.12 -7.97 19.58
C GLY A 81 -4.58 -7.76 19.96
N LEU A 82 -5.45 -7.67 18.96
CA LEU A 82 -6.89 -7.52 19.13
C LEU A 82 -7.49 -8.76 19.79
#